data_AF-A0A8T4R3B4-F1
#
_entry.id   AF-A0A8T4R3B4-F1
#
_cell.length_a   1.000
_cell.length_b   1.000
_cell.length_c   1.000
_cell.angle_alpha   90.00
_cell.angle_beta   90.00
_cell.angle_gamma   90.00
#
_symmetry.space_group_name_H-M   'P 1'
#
loop_
_entity.id
_entity.type
_entity.pdbx_description
1 polymer ?
#
loop_
_entity_poly.entity_id
_entity_poly.type
_entity_poly.pdbx_seq_one_letter_code
_entity_poly.pdbx_strand_id
1 'polypeptide(L)'
;MARPRGKINVVCQNQDCIFYRREKGKDIVKRGHNTAGHQRYYCNHCNKYLVETKGTPLYQKKLSERKIKEICKELVEKKGVRAISRTLNVNKNTVCSLLSDLADHAMTMTNYLVHDLKLKTYEVDEILTVVKKNKKNLSQKQIFSLDQAKRLLQHV
;
A
#
# COMPACT_ATOMS: atom_id res chain seq x y z
N MET A 1 -8.77 -34.50 -15.21
CA MET A 1 -8.75 -33.23 -15.99
C MET A 1 -8.04 -32.15 -15.18
N ALA A 2 -7.04 -31.47 -15.75
CA ALA A 2 -6.39 -30.36 -15.08
C ALA A 2 -7.36 -29.17 -14.96
N ARG A 3 -7.58 -28.65 -13.75
CA ARG A 3 -8.47 -27.51 -13.52
C ARG A 3 -7.89 -26.28 -14.23
N PRO A 4 -8.65 -25.56 -15.07
CA PRO A 4 -8.15 -24.37 -15.74
C PRO A 4 -7.66 -23.36 -14.70
N ARG A 5 -6.53 -22.70 -14.99
CA ARG A 5 -5.98 -21.69 -14.08
C ARG A 5 -7.01 -20.56 -13.95
N GLY A 6 -7.38 -20.21 -12.71
CA GLY A 6 -8.21 -19.04 -12.46
C GLY A 6 -7.54 -17.75 -12.94
N LYS A 7 -8.32 -16.72 -13.29
CA LYS A 7 -7.78 -15.44 -13.74
C LYS A 7 -6.91 -14.80 -12.65
N ILE A 8 -5.65 -14.49 -12.98
CA ILE A 8 -4.71 -13.83 -12.08
C ILE A 8 -4.55 -12.38 -12.56
N ASN A 9 -5.07 -11.42 -11.80
CA ASN A 9 -4.95 -9.99 -12.12
C ASN A 9 -3.62 -9.38 -11.65
N VAL A 10 -2.81 -10.13 -10.91
CA VAL A 10 -1.51 -9.65 -10.41
C VAL A 10 -0.51 -9.49 -11.57
N VAL A 11 0.38 -8.50 -11.46
CA VAL A 11 1.50 -8.22 -12.37
C VAL A 11 2.83 -8.42 -11.65
N CYS A 12 3.93 -8.51 -12.40
CA CYS A 12 5.24 -8.66 -11.78
C CYS A 12 5.64 -7.37 -11.04
N GLN A 13 5.98 -7.48 -9.76
CA GLN A 13 6.39 -6.33 -8.92
C GLN A 13 7.93 -6.25 -8.75
N ASN A 14 8.70 -6.95 -9.58
CA ASN A 14 10.16 -6.90 -9.59
C ASN A 14 10.63 -5.91 -10.66
N GLN A 15 11.32 -4.82 -10.28
CA GLN A 15 11.77 -3.77 -11.21
C GLN A 15 12.77 -4.30 -12.24
N ASP A 16 13.57 -5.32 -11.87
CA ASP A 16 14.54 -5.95 -12.76
C ASP A 16 13.89 -6.90 -13.78
N CYS A 17 12.57 -7.11 -13.72
CA CYS A 17 11.89 -8.03 -14.62
C CYS A 17 11.50 -7.32 -15.92
N ILE A 18 11.73 -8.00 -17.05
CA ILE A 18 11.29 -7.57 -18.39
C ILE A 18 9.77 -7.33 -18.45
N PHE A 19 9.02 -8.06 -17.61
CA PHE A 19 7.56 -7.95 -17.47
C PHE A 19 7.13 -7.14 -16.23
N TYR A 20 7.97 -6.25 -15.72
CA TYR A 20 7.62 -5.38 -14.59
C TYR A 20 6.36 -4.56 -14.90
N ARG A 21 5.32 -4.71 -14.07
CA ARG A 21 4.01 -4.04 -14.21
C ARG A 21 3.34 -4.22 -15.58
N ARG A 22 3.67 -5.27 -16.34
CA ARG A 22 3.04 -5.59 -17.63
C ARG A 22 1.98 -6.67 -17.48
N GLU A 23 0.80 -6.46 -18.07
CA GLU A 23 -0.28 -7.45 -18.08
C GLU A 23 -0.16 -8.46 -19.24
N LYS A 24 0.18 -7.97 -20.43
CA LYS A 24 0.33 -8.80 -21.63
C LYS A 24 1.59 -9.66 -21.50
N GLY A 25 1.45 -10.97 -21.73
CA GLY A 25 2.57 -11.94 -21.68
C GLY A 25 3.07 -12.28 -20.27
N LYS A 26 2.35 -11.88 -19.21
CA LYS A 26 2.73 -12.25 -17.85
C LYS A 26 2.60 -13.76 -17.63
N ASP A 27 3.62 -14.37 -17.03
CA ASP A 27 3.56 -15.75 -16.56
C ASP A 27 3.76 -15.78 -15.04
N ILE A 28 2.63 -15.66 -14.33
CA ILE A 28 2.57 -15.61 -12.88
C ILE A 28 1.65 -16.71 -12.40
N VAL A 29 2.13 -17.51 -11.45
CA VAL A 29 1.39 -18.64 -10.87
C VAL A 29 1.17 -18.44 -9.37
N LYS A 30 0.03 -18.90 -8.86
CA LYS A 30 -0.25 -18.94 -7.42
C LYS A 30 0.60 -20.04 -6.77
N ARG A 31 1.32 -19.73 -5.68
CA ARG A 31 2.14 -20.68 -4.92
C ARG A 31 1.86 -20.58 -3.43
N GLY A 32 0.70 -21.09 -3.00
CA GLY A 32 0.30 -21.15 -1.58
C GLY A 32 0.12 -19.77 -0.92
N HIS A 33 0.07 -19.75 0.40
CA HIS A 33 -0.07 -18.54 1.22
C HIS A 33 1.17 -18.32 2.07
N ASN A 34 1.40 -17.08 2.52
CA ASN A 34 2.41 -16.80 3.53
C ASN A 34 1.85 -17.12 4.95
N THR A 35 2.70 -17.03 5.97
CA THR A 35 2.32 -17.27 7.37
C THR A 35 1.21 -16.33 7.86
N ALA A 36 1.05 -15.17 7.22
CA ALA A 36 0.00 -14.21 7.51
C ALA A 36 -1.31 -14.46 6.73
N GLY A 37 -1.39 -15.53 5.93
CA GLY A 37 -2.56 -15.90 5.14
C GLY A 37 -2.71 -15.17 3.81
N HIS A 38 -1.76 -14.33 3.40
CA HIS A 38 -1.79 -13.63 2.11
C HIS A 38 -1.33 -14.53 0.97
N GLN A 39 -1.97 -14.41 -0.20
CA GLN A 39 -1.63 -15.20 -1.37
C GLN A 39 -0.22 -14.88 -1.87
N ARG A 40 0.59 -15.93 -2.07
CA ARG A 40 1.90 -15.84 -2.72
C ARG A 40 1.77 -16.15 -4.20
N TYR A 41 2.53 -15.42 -4.99
CA TYR A 41 2.64 -15.57 -6.42
C TYR A 41 4.11 -15.84 -6.79
N TYR A 42 4.32 -16.47 -7.93
CA TYR A 42 5.65 -16.73 -8.47
C TYR A 42 5.67 -16.32 -9.93
N CYS A 43 6.62 -15.47 -10.29
CA CYS A 43 6.83 -15.04 -11.66
C CYS A 43 7.85 -15.97 -12.32
N ASN A 44 7.46 -16.66 -13.40
CA ASN A 44 8.36 -17.58 -14.12
C ASN A 44 9.37 -16.83 -15.00
N HIS A 45 9.15 -15.55 -15.30
CA HIS A 45 10.07 -14.75 -16.10
C HIS A 45 11.32 -14.31 -15.32
N CYS A 46 11.15 -13.94 -14.05
CA CYS A 46 12.26 -13.49 -13.20
C CYS A 46 12.54 -14.42 -12.03
N ASN A 47 11.83 -15.55 -11.93
CA ASN A 47 11.98 -16.56 -10.88
C ASN A 47 11.88 -16.04 -9.44
N LYS A 48 11.22 -14.89 -9.24
CA LYS A 48 11.02 -14.26 -7.91
C LYS A 48 9.61 -14.49 -7.39
N TYR A 49 9.52 -14.63 -6.07
CA TYR A 49 8.25 -14.64 -5.35
C TYR A 49 7.71 -13.22 -5.19
N LEU A 50 6.39 -13.11 -5.30
CA LEU A 50 5.62 -11.89 -5.15
C LEU A 50 4.51 -12.17 -4.12
N VAL A 51 4.04 -11.14 -3.44
CA VAL A 51 2.96 -11.25 -2.45
C VAL A 51 1.87 -10.28 -2.84
N GLU A 52 0.63 -10.69 -2.65
CA GLU A 52 -0.56 -9.87 -2.89
C GLU A 52 -0.47 -8.48 -2.25
N THR A 53 0.02 -8.41 -1.02
CA THR A 53 0.09 -7.16 -0.25
C THR A 53 1.23 -6.24 -0.67
N LYS A 54 2.16 -6.65 -1.53
CA LYS A 54 3.31 -5.80 -1.90
C LYS A 54 2.83 -4.56 -2.66
N GLY A 55 3.19 -3.38 -2.16
CA GLY A 55 2.67 -2.11 -2.66
C GLY A 55 1.29 -1.75 -2.11
N THR A 56 0.86 -2.35 -0.99
CA THR A 56 -0.30 -1.94 -0.19
C THR A 56 0.14 -1.54 1.24
N PRO A 57 -0.68 -0.80 2.00
CA PRO A 57 -0.40 -0.48 3.41
C PRO A 57 -0.21 -1.70 4.32
N LEU A 58 -0.68 -2.88 3.89
CA LEU A 58 -0.57 -4.14 4.61
C LEU A 58 0.82 -4.80 4.44
N TYR A 59 1.66 -4.31 3.52
CA TYR A 59 2.94 -4.96 3.24
C TYR A 59 3.86 -4.98 4.46
N GLN A 60 4.34 -6.16 4.84
CA GLN A 60 5.20 -6.39 6.01
C GLN A 60 4.61 -5.89 7.34
N LYS A 61 3.29 -5.70 7.42
CA LYS A 61 2.61 -5.35 8.67
C LYS A 61 1.83 -6.56 9.17
N LYS A 62 1.84 -6.75 10.50
CA LYS A 62 0.96 -7.72 11.19
C LYS A 62 -0.40 -7.10 11.56
N LEU A 63 -0.73 -5.95 10.98
CA LEU A 63 -1.98 -5.26 11.22
C LEU A 63 -3.07 -5.82 10.31
N SER A 64 -4.26 -6.02 10.87
CA SER A 64 -5.44 -6.28 10.05
C SER A 64 -5.83 -5.03 9.27
N GLU A 65 -6.51 -5.23 8.14
CA GLU A 65 -7.05 -4.15 7.32
C GLU A 65 -7.96 -3.21 8.12
N ARG A 66 -8.78 -3.77 9.02
CA ARG A 66 -9.62 -2.99 9.95
C ARG A 66 -8.79 -2.05 10.81
N LYS A 67 -7.67 -2.52 11.36
CA LYS A 67 -6.80 -1.70 12.21
C LYS A 67 -6.11 -0.60 11.42
N ILE A 68 -5.70 -0.87 10.19
CA ILE A 68 -5.16 0.16 9.29
C ILE A 68 -6.22 1.22 9.00
N LYS A 69 -7.46 0.80 8.72
CA LYS A 69 -8.57 1.75 8.48
C LYS A 69 -8.87 2.62 9.70
N GLU A 70 -8.82 2.08 10.91
CA GLU A 70 -8.92 2.85 12.15
C GLU A 70 -7.78 3.89 12.25
N ILE A 71 -6.53 3.49 12.00
CA ILE A 71 -5.39 4.42 12.00
C ILE A 71 -5.59 5.53 10.96
N CYS A 72 -6.03 5.18 9.75
CA CYS A 72 -6.31 6.16 8.69
C CYS A 72 -7.38 7.17 9.12
N LYS A 73 -8.48 6.73 9.74
CA LYS A 73 -9.52 7.64 10.27
C LYS A 73 -8.95 8.59 11.33
N GLU A 74 -8.16 8.06 12.26
CA GLU A 74 -7.51 8.87 13.29
C GLU A 74 -6.52 9.89 12.73
N LEU A 75 -5.86 9.56 11.60
CA LEU A 75 -5.01 10.49 10.86
C LEU A 75 -5.82 11.59 10.16
N VAL A 76 -6.98 11.26 9.60
CA VAL A 76 -7.92 12.25 9.00
C VAL A 76 -8.36 13.28 10.03
N GLU A 77 -8.65 12.83 11.26
CA GLU A 77 -8.97 13.68 12.41
C GLU A 77 -7.75 14.47 12.95
N LYS A 78 -6.61 14.43 12.26
CA LYS A 78 -5.36 15.14 12.58
C LYS A 78 -4.81 14.79 13.97
N LYS A 79 -5.14 13.62 14.51
CA LYS A 79 -4.57 13.19 15.79
C LYS A 79 -3.08 12.87 15.65
N GLY A 80 -2.30 13.26 16.66
CA GLY A 80 -0.87 13.00 16.68
C GLY A 80 -0.56 11.50 16.84
N VAL A 81 0.57 11.04 16.29
CA VAL A 81 0.98 9.62 16.32
C VAL A 81 0.92 8.98 17.71
N ARG A 82 1.31 9.73 18.76
CA ARG A 82 1.26 9.25 20.15
C ARG A 82 -0.17 9.09 20.66
N ALA A 83 -1.10 9.95 20.25
CA ALA A 83 -2.51 9.82 20.59
C ALA A 83 -3.10 8.57 19.93
N ILE A 84 -2.86 8.39 18.63
CA ILE A 84 -3.30 7.20 17.87
C ILE A 84 -2.77 5.91 18.52
N SER A 85 -1.49 5.90 18.90
CA SER A 85 -0.87 4.76 19.56
C SER A 85 -1.59 4.36 20.85
N ARG A 86 -1.99 5.34 21.67
CA ARG A 86 -2.74 5.10 22.92
C ARG A 86 -4.17 4.68 22.66
N THR A 87 -4.88 5.36 21.76
CA THR A 87 -6.29 5.10 21.45
C THR A 87 -6.50 3.73 20.81
N LEU A 88 -5.64 3.36 19.87
CA LEU A 88 -5.78 2.11 19.12
C LEU A 88 -4.97 0.95 19.68
N ASN A 89 -4.21 1.17 20.76
CA ASN A 89 -3.28 0.21 21.35
C ASN A 89 -2.31 -0.40 20.31
N VAL A 90 -1.72 0.48 19.48
CA VAL A 90 -0.74 0.11 18.45
C VAL A 90 0.60 0.77 18.79
N ASN A 91 1.72 0.09 18.54
CA ASN A 91 3.03 0.69 18.76
C ASN A 91 3.22 1.94 17.89
N LYS A 92 3.66 3.05 18.49
CA LYS A 92 3.97 4.32 17.78
C LYS A 92 4.86 4.11 16.56
N ASN A 93 5.81 3.18 16.62
CA ASN A 93 6.74 2.89 15.53
C ASN A 93 6.02 2.26 14.34
N THR A 94 4.96 1.48 14.58
CA THR A 94 4.12 0.91 13.52
C THR A 94 3.36 2.01 12.80
N VAL A 95 2.80 2.99 13.53
CA VAL A 95 2.13 4.15 12.94
C VAL A 95 3.12 5.02 12.16
N CYS A 96 4.31 5.28 12.72
CA CYS A 96 5.39 6.00 12.02
C CYS A 96 5.83 5.28 10.73
N SER A 97 5.92 3.94 10.77
CA SER A 97 6.28 3.13 9.60
C SER A 97 5.19 3.19 8.55
N LEU A 98 3.91 3.14 8.93
CA LEU A 98 2.80 3.31 8.00
C LEU A 98 2.86 4.68 7.30
N LEU A 99 3.16 5.75 8.05
CA LEU A 99 3.37 7.07 7.47
C LEU A 99 4.59 7.14 6.53
N SER A 100 5.66 6.40 6.81
CA SER A 100 6.78 6.27 5.87
C SER A 100 6.35 5.58 4.58
N ASP A 101 5.66 4.44 4.69
CA ASP A 101 5.22 3.65 3.54
C ASP A 101 4.25 4.46 2.65
N LEU A 102 3.38 5.27 3.28
CA LEU A 102 2.53 6.24 2.59
C LEU A 102 3.32 7.30 1.82
N ALA A 103 4.43 7.79 2.38
CA ALA A 103 5.30 8.73 1.68
C ALA A 103 6.07 8.09 0.52
N ASP A 104 6.60 6.88 0.72
CA ASP A 104 7.39 6.15 -0.28
C ASP A 104 6.55 5.69 -1.48
N HIS A 105 5.28 5.37 -1.23
CA HIS A 105 4.40 4.77 -2.22
C HIS A 105 3.12 5.57 -2.44
N ALA A 106 3.16 6.90 -2.27
CA ALA A 106 2.00 7.79 -2.26
C ALA A 106 0.96 7.48 -3.35
N MET A 107 1.36 7.36 -4.62
CA MET A 107 0.41 7.05 -5.70
C MET A 107 -0.27 5.69 -5.56
N THR A 108 0.51 4.63 -5.29
CA THR A 108 -0.04 3.27 -5.18
C THR A 108 -0.90 3.13 -3.92
N MET A 109 -0.46 3.74 -2.82
CA MET A 109 -1.21 3.78 -1.57
C MET A 109 -2.52 4.56 -1.71
N THR A 110 -2.50 5.72 -2.36
CA THR A 110 -3.70 6.55 -2.58
C THR A 110 -4.78 5.76 -3.30
N ASN A 111 -4.43 5.06 -4.38
CA ASN A 111 -5.37 4.19 -5.09
C ASN A 111 -5.94 3.09 -4.19
N TYR A 112 -5.09 2.44 -3.38
CA TYR A 112 -5.55 1.42 -2.43
C TYR A 112 -6.48 1.98 -1.34
N LEU A 113 -6.17 3.17 -0.81
CA LEU A 113 -6.99 3.84 0.19
C LEU A 113 -8.38 4.17 -0.36
N VAL A 114 -8.47 4.63 -1.61
CA VAL A 114 -9.74 4.98 -2.28
C VAL A 114 -10.51 3.72 -2.70
N HIS A 115 -9.88 2.77 -3.39
CA HIS A 115 -10.59 1.64 -3.98
C HIS A 115 -10.82 0.49 -2.99
N ASP A 116 -9.78 0.06 -2.28
CA ASP A 116 -9.84 -1.12 -1.40
C ASP A 116 -10.41 -0.74 -0.02
N LEU A 117 -9.88 0.33 0.60
CA LEU A 117 -10.39 0.78 1.91
C LEU A 117 -11.65 1.62 1.83
N LYS A 118 -12.08 2.03 0.62
CA LYS A 118 -13.28 2.85 0.37
C LYS A 118 -13.28 4.16 1.17
N LEU A 119 -12.11 4.79 1.30
CA LEU A 119 -12.01 6.14 1.88
C LEU A 119 -12.41 7.17 0.83
N LYS A 120 -12.95 8.29 1.28
CA LYS A 120 -13.32 9.40 0.39
C LYS A 120 -12.07 10.17 -0.04
N THR A 121 -12.12 10.80 -1.20
CA THR A 121 -10.97 11.53 -1.78
C THR A 121 -10.44 12.61 -0.82
N TYR A 122 -11.31 13.36 -0.14
CA TYR A 122 -10.90 14.36 0.86
C TYR A 122 -10.22 13.75 2.10
N GLU A 123 -10.64 12.56 2.54
CA GLU A 123 -10.01 11.86 3.67
C GLU A 123 -8.59 11.48 3.31
N VAL A 124 -8.39 11.01 2.07
CA VAL A 124 -7.05 10.65 1.58
C VAL A 124 -6.18 11.89 1.39
N ASP A 125 -6.73 13.01 0.90
CA ASP A 125 -5.99 14.27 0.78
C ASP A 125 -5.44 14.75 2.14
N GLU A 126 -6.26 14.61 3.19
CA GLU A 126 -5.88 14.93 4.56
C GLU A 126 -4.81 14.01 5.12
N ILE A 127 -4.89 12.71 4.84
CA ILE A 127 -3.81 11.78 5.19
C ILE A 127 -2.50 12.22 4.53
N LEU A 128 -2.52 12.57 3.24
CA LEU A 128 -1.33 13.04 2.52
C LEU A 128 -0.78 14.35 3.11
N THR A 129 -1.65 15.26 3.54
CA THR A 129 -1.26 16.50 4.25
C THR A 129 -0.56 16.17 5.57
N VAL A 130 -1.09 15.23 6.34
CA VAL A 130 -0.52 14.80 7.63
C VAL A 130 0.83 14.10 7.44
N VAL A 131 1.00 13.31 6.38
CA VAL A 131 2.28 12.68 6.03
C VAL A 131 3.35 13.74 5.76
N LYS A 132 3.03 14.76 4.94
CA LYS A 132 3.95 15.88 4.65
C LYS A 132 4.37 16.64 5.90
N LYS A 133 3.44 16.89 6.83
CA LYS A 133 3.73 17.63 8.08
C LYS A 133 4.58 16.83 9.07
N ASN A 134 4.34 15.52 9.19
CA ASN A 134 5.03 14.70 10.18
C ASN A 134 6.45 14.27 9.77
N LYS A 135 6.76 14.27 8.47
CA LYS A 135 8.06 13.83 7.97
C LYS A 135 8.92 15.04 7.60
N LYS A 136 9.84 15.41 8.49
CA LYS A 136 10.81 16.50 8.27
C LYS A 136 11.86 16.18 7.20
N ASN A 137 12.13 14.90 6.94
CA ASN A 137 13.19 14.45 6.02
C ASN A 137 12.60 13.68 4.82
N LEU A 138 11.64 14.28 4.11
CA LEU A 138 11.15 13.72 2.85
C LEU A 138 12.16 14.03 1.74
N SER A 139 12.54 13.02 0.97
CA SER A 139 13.29 13.21 -0.26
C SER A 139 12.42 13.94 -1.30
N GLN A 140 13.08 14.62 -2.23
CA GLN A 140 12.41 15.37 -3.29
C GLN A 140 11.52 14.48 -4.17
N LYS A 141 11.89 13.20 -4.36
CA LYS A 141 11.07 12.21 -5.06
C LYS A 141 9.77 11.90 -4.31
N GLN A 142 9.82 11.77 -2.99
CA GLN A 142 8.62 11.53 -2.17
C GLN A 142 7.70 12.75 -2.19
N ILE A 143 8.26 13.96 -2.09
CA ILE A 143 7.49 15.21 -2.16
C ILE A 143 6.74 15.28 -3.50
N PHE A 144 7.44 15.07 -4.61
CA PHE A 144 6.84 15.06 -5.95
C PHE A 144 5.74 14.00 -6.09
N SER A 145 5.98 12.78 -5.60
CA SER A 145 4.98 11.69 -5.60
C SER A 145 3.73 12.05 -4.79
N LEU A 146 3.91 12.70 -3.63
CA LEU A 146 2.81 13.18 -2.79
C LEU A 146 2.04 14.32 -3.46
N ASP A 147 2.72 15.25 -4.13
CA ASP A 147 2.09 16.32 -4.91
C ASP A 147 1.28 15.77 -6.08
N GLN A 148 1.84 14.81 -6.80
CA GLN A 148 1.17 14.15 -7.91
C GLN A 148 -0.08 13.39 -7.43
N ALA A 149 0.03 12.67 -6.31
CA ALA A 149 -1.12 11.98 -5.70
C ALA A 149 -2.23 12.95 -5.30
N LYS A 150 -1.90 14.11 -4.71
CA LYS A 150 -2.88 15.15 -4.39
C LYS A 150 -3.59 15.71 -5.62
N ARG A 151 -2.84 16.00 -6.69
CA ARG A 151 -3.44 16.48 -7.96
C ARG A 151 -4.43 15.46 -8.54
N LEU A 152 -4.11 14.17 -8.48
CA LEU A 152 -5.00 13.12 -8.95
C LEU A 152 -6.33 13.09 -8.17
N LEU A 153 -6.31 13.38 -6.86
CA LEU A 153 -7.52 13.42 -6.04
C LEU A 153 -8.41 14.65 -6.32
N GLN A 154 -7.88 15.73 -6.89
CA GLN A 154 -8.62 16.95 -7.22
C GLN A 154 -9.39 16.86 -8.55
N HIS A 155 -9.08 15.84 -9.38
CA HIS A 155 -9.68 15.63 -10.70
C HIS A 155 -10.62 14.41 -10.76
N VAL A 156 -10.98 13.84 -9.61
CA VAL A 156 -11.91 12.70 -9.45
C VAL A 156 -13.18 13.19 -8.80
#